data_AF-A0A094K2D6-F1
#
_entry.id   AF-A0A094K2D6-F1
#
_cell.length_a   1.000
_cell.length_b   1.000
_cell.length_c   1.000
_cell.angle_alpha   90.00
_cell.angle_beta   90.00
_cell.angle_gamma   90.00
#
_symmetry.space_group_name_H-M   'P 1'
#
loop_
_entity.id
_entity.type
_entity.pdbx_description
1 polymer ?
#
loop_
_entity_poly.entity_id
_entity_poly.type
_entity_poly.pdbx_seq_one_letter_code
_entity_poly.pdbx_strand_id
1 'polypeptide(L)' 'MLKTPENIRTLQRKLYHKAKQEKDYRFYALYDKIYRADILSHAYNLVRAHKGSAGIDGVTFEAIETGEGT' A
#
# COMPACT_ATOMS: atom_id res chain seq x y z
N MET A 1 12.01 5.72 9.61
CA MET A 1 11.34 5.34 8.35
C MET A 1 11.15 3.84 8.34
N LEU A 2 9.94 3.34 8.10
CA LEU A 2 9.65 1.90 8.09
C LEU A 2 10.37 1.25 6.91
N LYS A 3 11.18 0.21 7.16
CA LYS A 3 11.90 -0.50 6.10
C LYS A 3 10.91 -1.34 5.29
N THR A 4 10.91 -1.16 3.97
CA THR A 4 10.09 -1.98 3.07
C THR A 4 10.59 -3.42 3.03
N PRO A 5 9.74 -4.43 3.29
CA PRO A 5 10.05 -5.83 3.11
C PRO A 5 10.55 -6.15 1.70
N GLU A 6 11.52 -7.08 1.57
CA GLU A 6 12.17 -7.36 0.28
C GLU A 6 11.21 -7.95 -0.77
N ASN A 7 10.18 -8.69 -0.35
CA ASN A 7 9.15 -9.21 -1.25
C ASN A 7 8.30 -8.06 -1.86
N ILE A 8 7.93 -7.05 -1.06
CA ILE A 8 7.23 -5.84 -1.51
C ILE A 8 8.14 -5.02 -2.42
N ARG A 9 9.40 -4.83 -2.02
CA ARG A 9 10.41 -4.11 -2.81
C ARG A 9 10.64 -4.77 -4.17
N THR A 10 10.67 -6.09 -4.21
CA THR A 10 10.80 -6.87 -5.45
C THR A 10 9.60 -6.64 -6.37
N LEU A 11 8.38 -6.66 -5.84
CA LEU A 11 7.17 -6.37 -6.61
C LEU A 11 7.22 -4.96 -7.20
N GLN A 12 7.52 -3.94 -6.38
CA GLN A 12 7.63 -2.55 -6.82
C GLN A 12 8.64 -2.38 -7.97
N ARG A 13 9.83 -2.99 -7.86
CA ARG A 13 10.85 -2.96 -8.92
C ARG A 13 10.36 -3.61 -10.21
N LYS A 14 9.72 -4.78 -10.13
CA LYS A 14 9.18 -5.46 -11.32
C LYS A 14 8.12 -4.63 -12.02
N LEU A 15 7.18 -4.06 -11.26
CA LEU A 15 6.16 -3.15 -11.80
C LEU A 15 6.80 -1.93 -12.47
N TYR A 16 7.76 -1.29 -11.78
CA TYR A 16 8.48 -0.14 -12.30
C TYR A 16 9.22 -0.45 -13.61
N HIS A 17 10.01 -1.52 -13.65
CA HIS A 17 10.76 -1.89 -14.85
C HIS A 17 9.84 -2.18 -16.03
N LYS A 18 8.76 -2.95 -15.82
CA LYS A 18 7.80 -3.27 -16.88
C LYS A 18 7.09 -2.01 -17.40
N ALA A 19 6.62 -1.13 -16.51
CA ALA A 19 5.97 0.12 -16.89
C ALA A 19 6.91 1.08 -17.64
N LYS A 20 8.21 1.06 -17.31
CA LYS A 20 9.22 1.86 -18.02
C LYS A 20 9.54 1.31 -19.40
N GLN A 21 9.58 -0.01 -19.56
CA GLN A 21 9.88 -0.68 -20.83
C GLN A 21 8.68 -0.63 -21.79
N GLU A 22 7.46 -0.80 -21.27
CA GLU A 22 6.24 -0.90 -22.05
C GLU A 22 5.19 0.03 -21.47
N LYS A 23 5.17 1.29 -21.94
CA LYS A 23 4.30 2.35 -21.39
C LYS A 23 2.81 2.04 -21.51
N ASP A 24 2.41 1.33 -22.57
CA ASP A 24 1.01 0.98 -22.85
C ASP A 24 0.63 -0.40 -22.28
N TYR A 25 1.51 -1.05 -21.52
CA TYR A 25 1.22 -2.37 -20.93
C TYR A 25 0.16 -2.27 -19.84
N ARG A 26 -0.93 -3.02 -20.01
CA ARG A 26 -1.95 -3.19 -18.98
C ARG A 26 -1.58 -4.30 -18.00
N PHE A 27 -1.43 -3.97 -16.73
CA PHE A 27 -1.23 -4.94 -15.66
C PHE A 27 -2.56 -5.60 -15.25
N TYR A 28 -2.87 -6.76 -15.84
CA TYR A 28 -4.15 -7.46 -15.62
C TYR A 28 -4.39 -7.90 -14.17
N ALA A 29 -3.32 -8.21 -13.42
CA ALA A 29 -3.40 -8.66 -12.03
C ALA A 29 -2.95 -7.59 -11.02
N LEU A 30 -2.90 -6.31 -11.41
CA LEU A 30 -2.38 -5.26 -10.52
C LEU A 30 -3.15 -5.19 -9.21
N TYR A 31 -4.48 -5.20 -9.30
CA TYR A 31 -5.34 -5.14 -8.12
C TYR A 31 -5.11 -6.35 -7.19
N ASP A 32 -5.12 -7.57 -7.73
CA ASP A 32 -4.77 -8.78 -6.96
C ASP A 32 -3.44 -8.62 -6.19
N LYS A 33 -2.41 -8.08 -6.86
CA LYS A 33 -1.11 -7.88 -6.20
C LYS A 33 -1.12 -6.76 -5.17
N ILE A 34 -1.92 -5.71 -5.32
CA ILE A 34 -2.00 -4.60 -4.35
C ILE A 34 -2.83 -4.97 -3.12
N TYR A 35 -3.89 -5.77 -3.29
CA TYR A 35 -4.79 -6.18 -2.20
C TYR A 35 -4.22 -7.27 -1.28
N ARG A 36 -2.98 -7.73 -1.50
CA ARG A 36 -2.34 -8.70 -0.60
C ARG A 36 -2.20 -8.12 0.81
N ALA A 37 -2.50 -8.95 1.81
CA ALA A 37 -2.48 -8.54 3.22
C ALA A 37 -1.13 -7.96 3.67
N ASP A 38 0.00 -8.46 3.15
CA ASP A 38 1.32 -7.96 3.49
C ASP A 38 1.59 -6.55 2.97
N ILE A 39 1.06 -6.22 1.79
CA ILE A 39 1.15 -4.88 1.20
C ILE A 39 0.24 -3.91 1.93
N LEU A 40 -1.01 -4.29 2.20
CA LEU A 40 -1.96 -3.47 2.94
C LEU A 40 -1.45 -3.18 4.37
N SER A 41 -0.95 -4.20 5.06
CA SER A 41 -0.35 -4.06 6.40
C SER A 41 0.86 -3.13 6.39
N HIS A 42 1.74 -3.25 5.37
CA HIS A 42 2.90 -2.37 5.27
C HIS A 42 2.49 -0.91 4.99
N ALA A 43 1.51 -0.70 4.11
CA ALA A 43 0.99 0.63 3.80
C ALA A 43 0.37 1.29 5.04
N TYR A 44 -0.47 0.56 5.78
CA TYR A 44 -1.05 1.03 7.04
C TYR A 44 0.05 1.47 8.03
N ASN A 45 1.02 0.60 8.29
CA ASN A 45 2.11 0.88 9.22
C ASN A 45 2.98 2.07 8.77
N LEU A 46 3.19 2.22 7.46
CA LEU A 46 3.94 3.35 6.92
C LEU A 46 3.19 4.67 7.18
N VAL A 47 1.91 4.75 6.84
CA VAL A 47 1.10 5.97 7.04
C VAL A 47 0.97 6.30 8.53
N ARG A 48 0.73 5.30 9.38
CA ARG A 48 0.67 5.47 10.84
C ARG A 48 1.98 6.04 11.41
N ALA A 49 3.13 5.53 10.96
CA ALA A 49 4.45 6.01 11.40
C ALA A 49 4.72 7.46 10.99
N HIS A 50 4.07 7.97 9.94
CA HIS A 50 4.19 9.33 9.47
C HIS A 50 3.16 10.30 10.10
N LYS A 51 2.45 9.88 11.17
CA LYS A 51 1.33 10.65 11.76
C LYS A 51 0.30 11.04 10.69
N GLY A 52 0.00 10.09 9.80
CA GLY A 52 -0.81 10.33 8.62
C GLY A 52 -2.15 10.97 8.94
N SER A 53 -2.64 11.76 7.99
CA SER A 53 -3.97 12.35 8.01
C SER A 53 -5.05 11.28 7.89
N ALA A 54 -6.28 11.65 8.25
CA ALA A 54 -7.46 10.82 8.06
C ALA A 54 -7.55 10.29 6.62
N GLY A 55 -8.19 9.13 6.46
CA GLY A 55 -8.54 8.58 5.16
C GLY A 55 -9.43 9.54 4.35
N ILE A 56 -9.68 9.23 3.09
CA ILE A 56 -10.61 10.01 2.24
C ILE A 56 -12.03 10.03 2.81
N ASP A 57 -12.37 9.02 3.60
CA ASP A 57 -13.58 8.88 4.39
C ASP A 57 -13.59 9.73 5.67
N GLY A 58 -12.49 10.42 6.00
CA GLY A 58 -12.34 11.18 7.24
C GLY A 58 -12.06 10.32 8.47
N VAL A 59 -11.90 9.00 8.31
CA VAL A 59 -11.63 8.09 9.41
C VAL A 59 -10.16 8.20 9.82
N THR A 60 -9.90 8.43 11.11
CA THR A 60 -8.55 8.51 11.67
C THR A 60 -8.05 7.15 12.15
N PHE A 61 -6.74 7.04 12.43
CA PHE A 61 -6.19 5.84 13.06
C PHE A 61 -6.81 5.58 14.43
N GLU A 62 -7.03 6.64 15.22
CA GLU A 62 -7.67 6.54 16.52
C GLU A 62 -9.07 5.95 16.41
N ALA A 63 -9.89 6.41 15.45
CA ALA A 63 -11.24 5.89 15.23
C ALA A 63 -11.25 4.40 14.83
N ILE A 64 -10.25 3.95 14.06
CA ILE A 64 -10.09 2.52 13.72
C ILE A 64 -9.70 1.72 14.98
N GLU A 65 -8.76 2.23 15.78
CA GLU A 65 -8.27 1.56 16.98
C GLU A 65 -9.32 1.50 18.11
N THR A 66 -10.24 2.46 18.17
CA THR A 66 -11.38 2.46 19.12
C THR A 66 -12.58 1.64 18.64
N GLY A 67 -12.55 1.12 17.41
CA GLY A 67 -13.62 0.30 16.84
C GLY A 67 -14.81 1.09 16.31
N GLU A 68 -14.67 2.39 16.08
CA GLU A 68 -15.73 3.24 15.52
C GLU A 68 -15.90 3.06 13.98
N GLY A 69 -15.03 2.27 13.35
CA GLY A 69 -15.02 2.01 11.90
C GLY A 69 -15.54 0.63 11.46
N THR A 70 -16.23 -0.14 12.33
CA THR A 70 -16.83 -1.45 12.01
C THR A 70 -18.34 -1.45 12.02
#